data_AF-A0A7S0CM45-F1
#
_entry.id   AF-A0A7S0CM45-F1
#
_cell.length_a   1.000
_cell.length_b   1.000
_cell.length_c   1.000
_cell.angle_alpha   90.00
_cell.angle_beta   90.00
_cell.angle_gamma   90.00
#
_symmetry.space_group_name_H-M   'P 1'
#
loop_
_entity.id
_entity.type
_entity.pdbx_description
1 polymer ?
#
loop_
_entity_poly.entity_id
_entity_poly.type
_entity_poly.pdbx_seq_one_letter_code
_entity_poly.pdbx_strand_id
1 'polypeptide(L)'
;MNLKVFTSLALVLFDTANAVPSFVPKAAATKQALSIRGGGSPLDPDIAAKVLIGALSVQGAYSYLAPNKSMRMYNITDDKLSTLLTEAAGGYFLMYAITAYGVLFTDMSTIKAIGAAQIPFALSF
;
A
#
# COMPACT_ATOMS: atom_id res chain seq x y z
N MET A 1 18.73 -11.23 -14.92
CA MET A 1 18.11 -10.29 -13.96
C MET A 1 17.94 -11.03 -12.63
N ASN A 2 18.57 -10.55 -11.56
CA ASN A 2 18.93 -11.36 -10.39
C ASN A 2 17.71 -11.71 -9.48
N LEU A 3 17.38 -13.00 -9.42
CA LEU A 3 16.41 -13.63 -8.50
C LEU A 3 16.67 -13.33 -7.00
N LYS A 4 17.88 -12.86 -6.68
CA LYS A 4 18.31 -12.44 -5.34
C LYS A 4 17.64 -11.17 -4.81
N VAL A 5 17.06 -10.34 -5.68
CA VAL A 5 16.39 -9.08 -5.28
C VAL A 5 14.93 -9.32 -4.87
N PHE A 6 14.28 -10.34 -5.43
CA PHE A 6 12.91 -10.71 -5.04
C PHE A 6 12.87 -11.52 -3.74
N THR A 7 13.91 -12.31 -3.47
CA THR A 7 14.03 -13.08 -2.22
C THR A 7 14.26 -12.19 -1.01
N SER A 8 14.99 -11.07 -1.16
CA SER A 8 15.17 -10.10 -0.08
C SER A 8 13.92 -9.27 0.21
N LEU A 9 13.04 -9.03 -0.76
CA LEU A 9 11.76 -8.35 -0.51
C LEU A 9 10.71 -9.29 0.11
N ALA A 10 10.76 -10.58 -0.20
CA ALA A 10 9.90 -11.60 0.40
C ALA A 10 10.28 -11.93 1.86
N LEU A 11 11.57 -11.88 2.21
CA LEU A 11 12.06 -12.10 3.58
C LEU A 11 11.77 -10.94 4.55
N VAL A 12 11.41 -9.75 4.05
CA VAL A 12 10.99 -8.61 4.88
C VAL A 12 9.49 -8.67 5.21
N LEU A 13 8.70 -9.46 4.47
CA LEU A 13 7.24 -9.54 4.61
C LEU A 13 6.75 -10.72 5.47
N PHE A 14 7.60 -11.70 5.76
CA PHE A 14 7.24 -12.88 6.55
C PHE A 14 8.30 -13.22 7.60
N ASP A 15 8.43 -12.37 8.61
CA ASP A 15 8.92 -12.82 9.91
C ASP A 15 7.78 -12.70 10.93
N THR A 16 6.86 -13.65 10.84
CA THR A 16 5.77 -13.87 11.80
C THR A 16 6.15 -14.90 12.87
N ALA A 17 7.44 -15.23 13.01
CA ALA A 17 7.87 -16.21 14.00
C ALA A 17 7.96 -15.54 15.39
N ASN A 18 6.98 -15.86 16.25
CA ASN A 18 6.93 -15.63 17.71
C ASN A 18 6.10 -14.45 18.22
N ALA A 19 4.94 -14.19 17.61
CA ALA A 19 3.91 -13.36 18.25
C ALA A 19 3.25 -14.11 19.42
N VAL A 20 3.90 -14.10 20.59
CA VAL A 20 3.21 -14.28 21.88
C VAL A 20 2.21 -13.12 22.01
N PRO A 21 0.91 -13.35 22.27
CA PRO A 21 -0.07 -12.28 22.33
C PRO A 21 0.07 -11.56 23.67
N SER A 22 1.11 -10.73 23.80
CA SER A 22 1.16 -9.77 24.89
C SER A 22 0.28 -8.59 24.49
N PHE A 23 -0.80 -8.40 25.23
CA PHE A 23 -1.61 -7.18 25.23
C PHE A 23 -0.75 -6.01 25.73
N VAL A 24 0.20 -5.59 24.91
CA VAL A 24 0.96 -4.38 25.15
C VAL A 24 0.07 -3.22 24.71
N PRO A 25 -0.19 -2.23 25.57
CA PRO A 25 -0.94 -1.03 25.21
C PRO A 25 -0.37 -0.47 23.90
N LYS A 26 -1.25 -0.18 22.93
CA LYS A 26 -0.91 0.17 21.53
C LYS A 26 0.26 1.17 21.40
N ALA A 27 0.40 2.10 22.35
CA ALA A 27 1.49 3.08 22.39
C ALA A 27 2.88 2.51 22.72
N ALA A 28 2.97 1.47 23.56
CA ALA A 28 4.23 0.89 24.01
C ALA A 28 4.82 -0.11 22.98
N ALA A 29 3.97 -0.87 22.29
CA ALA A 29 4.39 -1.80 21.24
C ALA A 29 5.04 -1.06 20.05
N THR A 30 4.50 0.10 19.68
CA THR A 30 5.00 0.92 18.58
C THR A 30 6.41 1.47 18.90
N LYS A 31 6.64 2.00 20.10
CA LYS A 31 7.95 2.53 20.52
C LYS A 31 9.06 1.49 20.50
N GLN A 32 8.79 0.28 20.99
CA GLN A 32 9.79 -0.76 21.10
C GLN A 32 10.16 -1.34 19.73
N ALA A 33 9.17 -1.58 18.86
CA ALA A 33 9.40 -1.98 17.47
C ALA A 33 10.16 -0.92 16.64
N LEU A 34 9.90 0.37 16.89
CA LEU A 34 10.62 1.49 16.27
C LEU A 34 12.08 1.61 16.77
N SER A 35 12.35 1.27 18.04
CA SER A 35 13.70 1.33 18.62
C SER A 35 14.65 0.23 18.10
N ILE A 36 14.10 -0.94 17.73
CA ILE A 36 14.89 -2.11 17.30
C ILE A 36 15.40 -1.96 15.85
N ARG A 37 14.76 -1.14 15.01
CA ARG A 37 15.13 -0.95 13.59
C ARG A 37 16.14 0.17 13.32
N GLY A 38 16.72 0.79 14.36
CA GLY A 38 17.97 1.55 14.24
C GLY A 38 18.02 2.72 13.25
N GLY A 39 16.90 3.31 12.83
CA GLY A 39 16.94 4.40 11.86
C GLY A 39 15.59 5.04 11.60
N GLY A 40 15.50 6.32 11.94
CA GLY A 40 14.34 7.16 11.70
C GLY A 40 13.95 7.88 12.99
N SER A 41 14.11 9.20 12.99
CA SER A 41 13.39 10.12 13.89
C SER A 41 11.98 9.59 14.20
N PRO A 42 11.39 9.80 15.39
CA PRO A 42 10.00 9.43 15.64
C PRO A 42 9.12 10.05 14.55
N LEU A 43 8.83 9.27 13.52
CA LEU A 43 7.97 9.65 12.43
C LEU A 43 6.58 9.60 13.03
N ASP A 44 5.96 10.77 13.10
CA ASP A 44 4.59 10.87 13.54
C ASP A 44 3.75 9.86 12.73
N PRO A 45 3.08 8.89 13.38
CA PRO A 45 2.26 7.89 12.70
C PRO A 45 1.22 8.51 11.77
N ASP A 46 0.70 9.70 12.11
CA ASP A 46 -0.25 10.46 11.31
C ASP A 46 0.39 10.94 10.00
N ILE A 47 1.59 11.50 10.09
CA ILE A 47 2.35 11.97 8.93
C ILE A 47 2.75 10.77 8.06
N ALA A 48 3.22 9.68 8.67
CA ALA A 48 3.57 8.46 7.94
C ALA A 48 2.37 7.88 7.19
N ALA A 49 1.19 7.84 7.83
CA ALA A 49 -0.04 7.36 7.20
C ALA A 49 -0.46 8.26 6.03
N LYS A 50 -0.44 9.59 6.20
CA LYS A 50 -0.76 10.54 5.12
C LYS A 50 0.20 10.40 3.93
N VAL A 51 1.50 10.27 4.19
CA VAL A 51 2.50 10.09 3.13
C VAL A 51 2.26 8.79 2.38
N LEU A 52 2.02 7.69 3.09
CA LEU A 52 1.73 6.40 2.45
C LEU A 52 0.45 6.44 1.61
N ILE A 53 -0.64 7.00 2.16
CA ILE A 53 -1.91 7.16 1.43
C ILE A 53 -1.72 8.06 0.20
N GLY A 54 -0.97 9.15 0.34
CA GLY A 54 -0.63 10.04 -0.77
C GLY A 54 0.14 9.31 -1.88
N ALA A 55 1.17 8.55 -1.51
CA ALA A 55 1.96 7.77 -2.47
C ALA A 55 1.10 6.72 -3.19
N LEU A 56 0.28 5.97 -2.45
CA LEU A 56 -0.62 4.96 -3.01
C LEU A 56 -1.69 5.58 -3.91
N SER A 57 -2.26 6.72 -3.53
CA SER A 57 -3.29 7.39 -4.34
C SER A 57 -2.72 7.95 -5.64
N VAL A 58 -1.56 8.60 -5.62
CA VAL A 58 -0.92 9.13 -6.83
C VAL A 58 -0.46 8.00 -7.75
N GLN A 59 0.27 7.01 -7.23
CA GLN A 59 0.73 5.87 -8.03
C GLN A 59 -0.44 5.05 -8.57
N GLY A 60 -1.45 4.81 -7.72
CA GLY A 60 -2.67 4.11 -8.07
C GLY A 60 -3.43 4.81 -9.17
N ALA A 61 -3.72 6.10 -9.01
CA ALA A 61 -4.42 6.90 -10.02
C ALA A 61 -3.68 6.94 -11.35
N TYR A 62 -2.36 7.10 -11.33
CA TYR A 62 -1.56 7.15 -12.54
C TYR A 62 -1.53 5.82 -13.30
N SER A 63 -1.31 4.71 -12.59
CA SER A 63 -1.32 3.37 -13.20
C SER A 63 -2.72 2.93 -13.64
N TYR A 64 -3.76 3.38 -12.95
CA TYR A 64 -5.16 3.05 -13.26
C TYR A 64 -5.69 3.84 -14.45
N LEU A 65 -5.50 5.16 -14.47
CA LEU A 65 -6.05 6.03 -15.52
C LEU A 65 -5.18 6.08 -16.79
N ALA A 66 -3.89 5.78 -16.66
CA ALA A 66 -2.94 5.83 -17.77
C ALA A 66 -1.92 4.67 -17.75
N PRO A 67 -2.38 3.40 -17.75
CA PRO A 67 -1.51 2.23 -17.62
C PRO A 67 -0.39 2.19 -18.67
N ASN A 68 -0.68 2.52 -19.92
CA ASN A 68 0.33 2.58 -20.99
C ASN A 68 1.42 3.65 -20.71
N LYS A 69 1.03 4.82 -20.18
CA LYS A 69 2.02 5.85 -19.81
C LYS A 69 2.83 5.42 -18.59
N SER A 70 2.22 4.70 -17.66
CA SER A 70 2.89 4.14 -16.49
C SER A 70 3.94 3.10 -16.89
N MET A 71 3.59 2.15 -17.76
CA MET A 71 4.51 1.14 -18.26
C MET A 71 5.70 1.71 -19.04
N ARG A 72 5.46 2.75 -19.85
CA ARG A 72 6.52 3.45 -20.60
C ARG A 72 7.61 4.04 -19.71
N MET A 73 7.29 4.46 -18.48
CA MET A 73 8.30 4.93 -17.52
C MET A 73 9.30 3.84 -17.12
N TYR A 74 8.91 2.57 -17.26
CA TYR A 74 9.72 1.41 -16.92
C TYR A 74 10.27 0.68 -18.16
N ASN A 75 10.18 1.29 -19.35
CA ASN A 75 10.56 0.68 -20.63
C ASN A 75 9.86 -0.66 -20.90
N ILE A 76 8.64 -0.84 -20.40
CA ILE A 76 7.80 -2.01 -20.68
C ILE A 76 7.03 -1.73 -21.96
N THR A 77 7.00 -2.71 -22.86
CA THR A 77 6.27 -2.64 -24.13
C THR A 77 4.76 -2.63 -23.85
N ASP A 78 4.03 -1.79 -24.59
CA ASP A 78 2.57 -1.71 -24.52
C ASP A 78 1.93 -2.97 -25.13
N ASP A 79 1.80 -4.03 -24.33
CA ASP A 79 1.00 -5.22 -24.66
C ASP A 79 -0.28 -5.29 -23.81
N LYS A 80 -1.33 -5.91 -24.35
CA LYS A 80 -2.67 -5.92 -23.75
C LYS A 80 -2.68 -6.54 -22.34
N LEU A 81 -1.85 -7.54 -22.08
CA LEU A 81 -1.80 -8.19 -20.77
C LEU A 81 -1.09 -7.29 -19.76
N SER A 82 0.04 -6.70 -20.14
CA SER A 82 0.77 -5.76 -19.28
C SER A 82 -0.05 -4.51 -18.97
N THR A 83 -0.82 -3.98 -19.94
CA THR A 83 -1.76 -2.86 -19.72
C THR A 83 -2.80 -3.24 -18.67
N LEU A 84 -3.45 -4.40 -18.83
CA LEU A 84 -4.49 -4.85 -17.90
C LEU A 84 -3.94 -5.10 -16.50
N LEU A 85 -2.76 -5.70 -16.38
CA LEU A 85 -2.11 -5.92 -15.09
C LEU A 85 -1.72 -4.60 -14.41
N THR A 86 -1.24 -3.61 -15.19
CA THR A 86 -0.87 -2.29 -14.68
C THR A 86 -2.09 -1.52 -14.20
N GLU A 87 -3.19 -1.57 -14.95
CA GLU A 87 -4.47 -0.98 -14.57
C GLU A 87 -5.00 -1.62 -13.28
N ALA A 88 -5.06 -2.96 -13.22
CA ALA A 88 -5.50 -3.69 -12.03
C ALA A 88 -4.64 -3.38 -10.80
N ALA A 89 -3.31 -3.33 -10.95
CA ALA A 89 -2.39 -2.92 -9.88
C ALA A 89 -2.68 -1.48 -9.40
N GLY A 90 -2.94 -0.56 -10.33
CA GLY A 90 -3.38 0.80 -10.01
C GLY A 90 -4.68 0.83 -9.21
N GLY A 91 -5.66 0.02 -9.60
CA GLY A 91 -6.93 -0.16 -8.90
C GLY A 91 -6.75 -0.66 -7.46
N TYR A 92 -5.85 -1.63 -7.24
CA TYR A 92 -5.52 -2.11 -5.89
C TYR A 92 -4.89 -1.02 -5.02
N PHE A 93 -3.96 -0.22 -5.55
CA PHE A 93 -3.39 0.89 -4.79
C PHE A 93 -4.43 1.95 -4.42
N LEU A 94 -5.36 2.26 -5.33
CA LEU A 94 -6.50 3.13 -5.02
C LEU A 94 -7.41 2.53 -3.94
N MET A 95 -7.69 1.23 -4.00
CA MET A 95 -8.51 0.54 -2.99
C MET A 95 -7.88 0.69 -1.59
N TYR A 96 -6.56 0.47 -1.46
CA TYR A 96 -5.87 0.68 -0.20
C TYR A 96 -5.90 2.14 0.25
N ALA A 97 -5.66 3.09 -0.66
CA ALA A 97 -5.68 4.51 -0.34
C ALA A 97 -7.06 4.98 0.14
N ILE A 98 -8.14 4.59 -0.55
CA ILE A 98 -9.52 4.96 -0.20
C ILE A 98 -9.91 4.34 1.15
N THR A 99 -9.59 3.06 1.36
CA THR A 99 -9.91 2.38 2.63
C THR A 99 -9.15 3.03 3.79
N ALA A 100 -7.85 3.24 3.65
CA ALA A 100 -7.01 3.83 4.69
C ALA A 100 -7.40 5.28 4.98
N TYR A 101 -7.69 6.08 3.95
CA TYR A 101 -8.18 7.45 4.12
C TYR A 101 -9.53 7.49 4.82
N GLY A 102 -10.47 6.64 4.38
CA GLY A 102 -11.79 6.52 4.96
C GLY A 102 -11.76 6.16 6.44
N VAL A 103 -10.93 5.19 6.84
CA VAL A 103 -10.88 4.71 8.23
C VAL A 103 -10.05 5.62 9.14
N LEU A 104 -8.96 6.21 8.65
CA LEU A 104 -8.01 6.95 9.50
C LEU A 104 -8.29 8.46 9.55
N PHE A 105 -8.87 9.03 8.50
CA PHE A 105 -8.98 10.49 8.33
C PHE A 105 -10.40 10.99 8.11
N THR A 106 -11.39 10.09 8.10
CA THR A 106 -12.80 10.45 8.01
C THR A 106 -13.60 9.64 9.03
N ASP A 107 -14.79 10.09 9.40
CA ASP A 107 -15.70 9.34 10.29
C ASP A 107 -16.43 8.20 9.58
N MET A 108 -15.80 7.60 8.56
CA MET A 108 -16.39 6.53 7.77
C MET A 108 -16.26 5.20 8.51
N SER A 109 -17.37 4.48 8.65
CA SER A 109 -17.32 3.12 9.18
C SER A 109 -16.50 2.19 8.27
N THR A 110 -15.82 1.21 8.85
CA THR A 110 -14.96 0.28 8.11
C THR A 110 -15.68 -0.38 6.92
N ILE A 111 -16.94 -0.78 7.10
CA ILE A 111 -17.75 -1.40 6.04
C ILE A 111 -17.99 -0.41 4.90
N LYS A 112 -18.30 0.86 5.21
CA LYS A 112 -18.53 1.89 4.20
C LYS A 112 -17.23 2.25 3.48
N ALA A 113 -16.09 2.28 4.18
CA ALA A 113 -14.78 2.52 3.59
C ALA A 113 -14.37 1.42 2.62
N ILE A 114 -14.58 0.15 2.99
CA ILE A 114 -14.35 -1.00 2.11
C ILE A 114 -15.25 -0.92 0.87
N GLY A 115 -16.54 -0.60 1.05
CA GLY A 115 -17.49 -0.45 -0.06
C GLY A 115 -17.08 0.66 -1.04
N ALA A 116 -16.69 1.83 -0.53
CA ALA A 116 -16.20 2.93 -1.36
C ALA A 116 -14.90 2.54 -2.11
N ALA A 117 -14.05 1.75 -1.50
CA ALA A 117 -12.79 1.29 -2.09
C ALA A 117 -12.98 0.28 -3.24
N GLN A 118 -14.16 -0.33 -3.39
CA GLN A 118 -14.48 -1.20 -4.53
C GLN A 118 -14.85 -0.44 -5.81
N ILE A 119 -15.14 0.87 -5.73
CA ILE A 119 -15.57 1.68 -6.87
C ILE A 119 -14.58 1.63 -8.05
N PRO A 120 -13.25 1.75 -7.86
CA PRO A 120 -12.30 1.61 -8.96
C PRO A 120 -12.43 0.27 -9.68
N PHE A 121 -12.63 -0.84 -8.97
CA PHE A 121 -12.85 -2.14 -9.61
C PHE A 121 -14.17 -2.21 -10.38
N ALA A 122 -15.25 -1.67 -9.83
CA ALA A 122 -16.56 -1.67 -10.48
C ALA A 122 -16.59 -0.87 -11.80
N LEU A 123 -15.71 0.12 -11.97
CA LEU A 123 -15.62 0.95 -13.17
C LEU A 123 -14.63 0.41 -14.22
N SER A 124 -13.90 -0.67 -13.91
CA SER A 124 -12.88 -1.27 -14.80
C SER A 124 -13.43 -2.39 -15.70
N PHE A 125 -14.73 -2.71 -15.61
CA PHE A 125 -15.38 -3.81 -16.33
C PHE A 125 -16.51 -3.31 -17.23
#